data_AF-A0A5F9DU03-F1
#
_entry.id   AF-A0A5F9DU03-F1
#
_cell.length_a   1.000
_cell.length_b   1.000
_cell.length_c   1.000
_cell.angle_alpha   90.00
_cell.angle_beta   90.00
_cell.angle_gamma   90.00
#
_symmetry.space_group_name_H-M   'P 1'
#
loop_
_entity.id
_entity.type
_entity.pdbx_description
1 polymer ?
#
loop_
_entity_poly.entity_id
_entity_poly.type
_entity_poly.pdbx_seq_one_letter_code
_entity_poly.pdbx_strand_id
1 'polypeptide(L)'
;LPDAAGSRRPAPPSLAPPVPASAERPYKCAECGKAFKRSSLLANHQCVHTGLRAFTCGQCGLTFKWLSHYQYHLRLHSGERPYA
;
A
#
# COMPACT_ATOMS: atom_id res chain seq x y z
N LEU A 1 -43.84 47.65 11.94
CA LEU A 1 -43.30 47.66 10.56
C LEU A 1 -41.80 47.44 10.66
N PRO A 2 -41.19 46.57 9.83
CA PRO A 2 -40.11 45.67 10.25
C PRO A 2 -38.72 46.19 9.89
N ASP A 3 -37.78 46.15 10.84
CA ASP A 3 -36.35 46.29 10.54
C ASP A 3 -35.74 44.89 10.39
N ALA A 4 -35.62 44.46 9.14
CA ALA A 4 -35.05 43.17 8.75
C ALA A 4 -33.52 43.19 8.92
N ALA A 5 -33.04 42.92 10.13
CA ALA A 5 -31.64 42.65 10.38
C ALA A 5 -31.27 41.28 9.78
N GLY A 6 -30.73 41.30 8.56
CA GLY A 6 -30.23 40.12 7.85
C GLY A 6 -29.20 39.36 8.68
N SER A 7 -29.62 38.21 9.21
CA SER A 7 -28.74 37.26 9.88
C SER A 7 -27.82 36.59 8.86
N ARG A 8 -26.73 37.25 8.49
CA ARG A 8 -25.62 36.59 7.80
C ARG A 8 -24.98 35.63 8.80
N ARG A 9 -25.38 34.35 8.76
CA ARG A 9 -24.60 33.29 9.42
C ARG A 9 -23.19 33.31 8.84
N PRO A 10 -22.13 33.41 9.67
CA PRO A 10 -20.78 33.19 9.17
C PRO A 10 -20.70 31.75 8.68
N ALA A 11 -20.19 31.56 7.46
CA ALA A 11 -19.86 30.23 6.96
C ALA A 11 -18.79 29.63 7.89
N PRO A 12 -18.89 28.35 8.30
CA PRO A 12 -17.82 27.72 9.06
C PRO A 12 -16.51 27.78 8.25
N PRO A 13 -15.34 27.94 8.90
CA PRO A 13 -14.08 27.85 8.19
C PRO A 13 -14.05 26.50 7.49
N SER A 14 -13.80 26.52 6.19
CA SER A 14 -13.67 25.30 5.40
C SER A 14 -12.48 24.53 5.96
N LEU A 15 -12.76 23.58 6.86
CA LEU A 15 -11.84 22.54 7.32
C LEU A 15 -11.61 21.57 6.15
N ALA A 16 -11.16 22.09 5.01
CA ALA A 16 -10.47 21.27 4.05
C ALA A 16 -9.23 20.77 4.79
N PRO A 17 -9.08 19.44 4.98
CA PRO A 17 -7.86 18.92 5.57
C PRO A 17 -6.69 19.46 4.72
N PRO A 18 -5.57 19.86 5.34
CA PRO A 18 -4.41 20.31 4.60
C PRO A 18 -4.07 19.20 3.61
N VAL A 19 -4.25 19.47 2.31
CA VAL A 19 -3.81 18.57 1.25
C VAL A 19 -2.30 18.40 1.46
N PRO A 20 -1.83 17.22 1.91
CA PRO A 20 -0.43 17.07 2.24
C PRO A 20 0.37 17.28 0.94
N ALA A 21 1.30 18.23 0.97
CA ALA A 21 2.23 18.53 -0.10
C ALA A 21 3.19 17.34 -0.30
N SER A 22 2.69 16.26 -0.89
CA SER A 22 3.45 15.06 -1.27
C SER A 22 2.64 14.25 -2.29
N ALA A 23 2.04 14.92 -3.28
CA ALA A 23 1.26 14.28 -4.34
C ALA A 23 2.10 13.30 -5.20
N GLU A 24 3.41 13.24 -5.01
CA GLU A 24 4.28 12.32 -5.73
C GLU A 24 4.15 10.87 -5.24
N ARG A 25 3.79 10.63 -3.98
CA ARG A 25 3.64 9.28 -3.37
C ARG A 25 2.52 9.28 -2.32
N PRO A 26 1.25 9.39 -2.72
CA PRO A 26 0.12 9.56 -1.78
C PRO A 26 -0.14 8.31 -0.91
N TYR A 27 0.38 7.14 -1.29
CA TYR A 27 0.13 5.88 -0.60
C TYR A 27 1.25 5.55 0.37
N LYS A 28 1.10 5.92 1.65
CA LYS A 28 2.10 5.64 2.70
C LYS A 28 1.77 4.38 3.50
N CYS A 29 2.78 3.59 3.81
CA CYS A 29 2.67 2.47 4.73
C CYS A 29 2.62 2.98 6.17
N ALA A 30 1.57 2.59 6.91
CA ALA A 30 1.40 2.99 8.31
C ALA A 30 2.41 2.31 9.25
N GLU A 31 2.92 1.12 8.90
CA GLU A 31 3.82 0.36 9.77
C GLU A 31 5.28 0.80 9.67
N CYS A 32 5.74 1.22 8.49
CA CYS A 32 7.15 1.62 8.30
C CYS A 32 7.34 2.96 7.60
N GLY A 33 6.27 3.74 7.40
CA GLY A 33 6.33 5.10 6.82
C GLY A 33 6.70 5.19 5.33
N LYS A 34 6.96 4.06 4.65
CA LYS A 34 7.36 4.06 3.23
C LYS A 34 6.22 4.55 2.35
N ALA A 35 6.49 5.57 1.53
CA ALA A 35 5.54 6.14 0.58
C ALA A 35 5.61 5.43 -0.79
N PHE A 36 4.50 5.32 -1.49
CA PHE A 36 4.40 4.70 -2.82
C PHE A 36 3.53 5.56 -3.75
N LYS A 37 3.84 5.49 -5.05
CA LYS A 37 3.13 6.24 -6.10
C LYS A 37 1.74 5.65 -6.42
N ARG A 38 1.52 4.36 -6.13
CA ARG A 38 0.29 3.63 -6.45
C ARG A 38 -0.19 2.80 -5.27
N SER A 39 -1.51 2.68 -5.11
CA SER A 39 -2.14 1.84 -4.09
C SER A 39 -1.73 0.38 -4.22
N SER A 40 -1.59 -0.14 -5.44
CA SER A 40 -1.15 -1.51 -5.70
C SER A 40 0.27 -1.80 -5.20
N LEU A 41 1.16 -0.80 -5.22
CA LEU A 41 2.51 -0.93 -4.67
C LEU A 41 2.48 -0.92 -3.14
N LEU A 42 1.65 -0.06 -2.54
CA LEU A 42 1.45 -0.04 -1.09
C LEU A 42 0.83 -1.35 -0.59
N ALA A 43 -0.24 -1.83 -1.23
CA ALA A 43 -0.90 -3.08 -0.87
C ALA A 43 0.06 -4.27 -0.98
N ASN A 44 0.89 -4.30 -2.02
CA ASN A 44 1.93 -5.31 -2.15
C ASN A 44 3.01 -5.18 -1.08
N HIS A 45 3.38 -3.97 -0.71
CA HIS A 45 4.35 -3.72 0.36
C HIS A 45 3.81 -4.12 1.74
N GLN A 46 2.52 -3.90 2.02
CA GLN A 46 1.87 -4.34 3.27
C GLN A 46 1.93 -5.86 3.47
N CYS A 47 2.10 -6.62 2.38
CA CYS A 47 2.29 -8.08 2.45
C CYS A 47 3.60 -8.47 3.13
N VAL A 48 4.59 -7.58 3.18
CA VAL A 48 5.88 -7.82 3.86
C VAL A 48 5.71 -7.79 5.38
N HIS A 49 4.85 -6.91 5.89
CA HIS A 49 4.61 -6.79 7.34
C HIS A 49 3.61 -7.83 7.83
N THR A 50 2.55 -8.07 7.05
CA THR A 50 1.50 -9.02 7.42
C THR A 50 1.86 -10.47 7.08
N GLY A 51 2.87 -10.70 6.23
CA GLY A 51 3.22 -12.04 5.71
C GLY A 51 2.15 -12.68 4.82
N LEU A 52 1.00 -12.03 4.63
CA LEU A 52 -0.20 -12.64 4.05
C LEU A 52 -0.15 -12.87 2.52
N ARG A 53 0.89 -12.37 1.84
CA ARG A 53 0.99 -12.42 0.35
C ARG A 53 2.40 -12.32 -0.20
N ALA A 54 3.40 -12.46 0.68
CA ALA A 54 4.79 -12.51 0.30
C ALA A 54 5.21 -13.97 0.42
N PHE A 55 5.34 -14.65 -0.73
CA PHE A 55 5.66 -16.07 -0.73
C PHE A 55 7.13 -16.21 -0.38
N THR A 56 7.40 -16.48 0.90
CA THR A 56 8.75 -16.63 1.41
C THR A 56 9.13 -18.10 1.33
N CYS A 57 10.24 -18.38 0.67
CA CYS A 57 10.79 -19.73 0.59
C CYS A 57 11.36 -20.12 1.94
N GLY A 58 10.84 -21.21 2.52
CA GLY A 58 11.34 -21.73 3.79
C GLY A 58 12.75 -22.33 3.72
N GLN A 59 13.28 -22.61 2.51
CA GLN A 59 14.62 -23.19 2.35
C GLN A 59 15.75 -22.15 2.25
N CYS A 60 15.48 -20.97 1.68
CA CYS A 60 16.51 -19.94 1.49
C CYS A 60 16.11 -18.56 2.00
N GLY A 61 14.89 -18.40 2.52
CA GLY A 61 14.38 -17.13 3.02
C GLY A 61 14.08 -16.08 1.94
N LEU A 62 14.14 -16.45 0.65
CA LEU A 62 13.79 -15.53 -0.44
C LEU A 62 12.29 -15.24 -0.47
N THR A 63 11.94 -13.97 -0.49
CA THR A 63 10.56 -13.51 -0.53
C THR A 63 10.17 -13.08 -1.94
N PHE A 64 9.12 -13.70 -2.48
CA PHE A 64 8.62 -13.39 -3.82
C PHE A 64 7.32 -12.60 -3.76
N LYS A 65 7.23 -11.64 -4.68
CA LYS A 65 6.06 -10.79 -4.89
C LYS A 65 4.89 -11.52 -5.58
N TRP A 66 5.20 -12.51 -6.41
CA TRP A 66 4.23 -13.22 -7.26
C TRP A 66 4.30 -14.72 -7.00
N LEU A 67 3.13 -15.36 -6.94
CA LEU A 67 3.01 -16.81 -6.73
C LEU A 67 3.72 -17.60 -7.84
N SER A 68 3.63 -17.15 -9.10
CA SER A 68 4.26 -17.81 -10.25
C SER A 68 5.79 -17.88 -10.13
N HIS A 69 6.42 -16.77 -9.73
CA HIS A 69 7.85 -16.73 -9.45
C HIS A 69 8.23 -17.59 -8.25
N TYR A 70 7.43 -17.56 -7.19
CA TYR A 70 7.64 -18.44 -6.03
C TYR A 70 7.59 -19.92 -6.41
N GLN A 71 6.56 -20.35 -7.13
CA GLN A 71 6.42 -21.74 -7.58
C GLN A 71 7.55 -22.16 -8.53
N TYR A 72 7.97 -21.29 -9.44
CA TYR A 72 9.16 -21.55 -10.25
C TYR A 72 10.42 -21.72 -9.39
N HIS A 73 10.62 -20.82 -8.43
CA HIS A 73 11.74 -20.89 -7.50
C HIS A 73 11.73 -22.16 -6.64
N LEU A 74 10.57 -22.61 -6.14
CA LEU A 74 10.46 -23.86 -5.40
C LEU A 74 10.87 -25.08 -6.24
N ARG A 75 10.58 -25.07 -7.55
CA ARG A 75 11.02 -26.14 -8.47
C ARG A 75 12.54 -26.20 -8.60
N LEU A 76 13.23 -25.06 -8.47
CA LEU A 76 14.71 -25.05 -8.46
C LEU A 76 15.28 -25.71 -7.19
N HIS A 77 14.61 -25.57 -6.04
CA HIS A 77 15.00 -26.23 -4.79
C HIS A 77 14.81 -27.74 -4.83
N SER A 78 13.72 -28.20 -5.44
CA SER A 78 13.41 -29.62 -5.51
C SER A 78 14.42 -30.41 -6.35
N GLY A 79 15.30 -29.73 -7.10
CA GLY A 79 16.36 -30.38 -7.88
C GLY A 79 15.84 -31.36 -8.92
N GLU A 80 14.53 -31.34 -9.21
CA GLU A 80 13.93 -32.15 -10.25
C GLU A 80 14.44 -31.64 -11.59
N ARG A 81 15.54 -32.24 -12.05
CA ARG A 81 15.99 -32.16 -13.43
C ARG A 81 14.77 -32.56 -14.28
N PRO A 82 14.22 -31.67 -15.13
CA PRO A 82 13.08 -32.02 -15.99
C PRO A 82 13.42 -33.05 -17.08
N TYR A 83 14.58 -33.70 -16.99
CA TYR A 83 15.12 -34.59 -17.99
C TYR A 83 15.96 -35.67 -17.30
N ALA A 84 15.30 -36.76 -16.95
CA ALA A 84 15.90 -38.06 -16.69
C ALA A 84 15.15 -39.08 -17.54
#